data_AF-A0AB36V0L9-F1
#
_entry.id   AF-A0AB36V0L9-F1
#
_cell.length_a   1.000
_cell.length_b   1.000
_cell.length_c   1.000
_cell.angle_alpha   90.00
_cell.angle_beta   90.00
_cell.angle_gamma   90.00
#
_symmetry.space_group_name_H-M   'P 1'
#
loop_
_entity.id
_entity.type
_entity.pdbx_description
1 polymer ?
#
loop_
_entity_poly.entity_id
_entity_poly.type
_entity_poly.pdbx_seq_one_letter_code
_entity_poly.pdbx_strand_id
1 'polypeptide(L)'
;VVGGIALIIILVMFWKTNQYDPFLYKGGMVLLSIATALLVANLAHPASRIAQFLRFRPLRWIGIRSYGIYLWHYPILTLTTP
;
A
#
# COMPACT_ATOMS: atom_id res chain seq x y z
N VAL A 1 16.94 -2.30 6.93
CA VAL A 1 16.26 -1.63 8.06
C VAL A 1 15.21 -0.63 7.57
N VAL A 2 15.59 0.36 6.75
CA VAL A 2 14.68 1.39 6.20
C VAL A 2 13.40 0.81 5.57
N GLY A 3 13.51 -0.15 4.64
CA GLY A 3 12.32 -0.77 4.04
C GLY A 3 11.42 -1.50 5.04
N GLY A 4 11.99 -2.03 6.13
CA GLY A 4 11.23 -2.74 7.16
C GLY A 4 10.41 -1.76 8.00
N ILE A 5 11.05 -0.64 8.38
CA ILE A 5 10.38 0.47 9.07
C ILE A 5 9.25 1.03 8.19
N ALA A 6 9.54 1.28 6.90
CA ALA A 6 8.54 1.77 5.95
C ALA A 6 7.34 0.82 5.82
N LEU A 7 7.58 -0.49 5.71
CA LEU A 7 6.51 -1.49 5.66
C LEU A 7 5.69 -1.52 6.97
N ILE A 8 6.33 -1.44 8.13
CA ILE A 8 5.64 -1.39 9.43
C ILE A 8 4.76 -0.14 9.53
N ILE A 9 5.26 1.03 9.12
CA ILE A 9 4.48 2.27 9.10
C ILE A 9 3.22 2.09 8.25
N ILE A 10 3.35 1.54 7.04
CA ILE A 10 2.22 1.29 6.14
C ILE A 10 1.20 0.33 6.79
N LEU A 11 1.66 -0.76 7.41
CA LEU A 11 0.78 -1.73 8.07
C LEU A 11 0.06 -1.14 9.30
N VAL A 12 0.77 -0.32 10.09
CA VAL A 12 0.18 0.37 11.24
C VAL A 12 -0.88 1.36 10.78
N MET A 13 -0.59 2.17 9.75
CA MET A 13 -1.58 3.09 9.18
C MET A 13 -2.78 2.34 8.62
N PHE A 14 -2.57 1.25 7.89
CA PHE A 14 -3.65 0.41 7.37
C PHE A 14 -4.58 -0.10 8.47
N TRP A 15 -4.05 -0.48 9.64
CA TRP A 15 -4.86 -0.99 10.75
C TRP A 15 -5.50 0.13 11.59
N LYS A 16 -4.82 1.27 11.77
CA LYS A 16 -5.25 2.34 12.68
C LYS A 16 -6.10 3.43 12.05
N THR A 17 -6.14 3.52 10.72
CA THR A 17 -6.81 4.63 10.01
C THR A 17 -7.94 4.14 9.13
N ASN A 18 -8.93 5.00 8.92
CA ASN A 18 -10.03 4.83 7.99
C ASN A 18 -10.25 6.11 7.17
N GLN A 19 -11.06 6.02 6.11
CA GLN A 19 -11.34 7.11 5.16
C GLN A 19 -11.90 8.39 5.80
N TYR A 20 -12.49 8.31 6.99
CA TYR A 20 -13.09 9.48 7.67
C TYR A 20 -12.14 10.16 8.66
N ASP A 21 -10.92 9.66 8.84
CA ASP A 21 -9.99 10.21 9.85
C ASP A 21 -9.38 11.54 9.42
N PRO A 22 -9.56 12.63 10.21
CA PRO A 22 -8.97 13.94 9.88
C PRO A 22 -7.45 13.93 9.78
N PHE A 23 -6.79 13.00 10.49
CA PHE A 23 -5.34 12.83 10.46
C PHE A 23 -4.80 12.54 9.06
N LEU A 24 -5.51 11.73 8.26
CA LEU A 24 -5.09 11.41 6.90
C LEU A 24 -4.95 12.68 6.05
N TYR A 25 -5.92 13.58 6.16
CA TYR A 25 -5.96 14.84 5.41
C TYR A 25 -5.06 15.93 5.99
N LYS A 26 -4.66 15.82 7.26
CA LYS A 26 -3.75 16.75 7.94
C LYS A 26 -2.30 16.24 7.97
N GLY A 27 -1.85 15.63 6.88
CA GLY A 27 -0.46 15.19 6.69
C GLY A 27 -0.22 13.68 6.79
N GLY A 28 -1.21 12.89 7.26
CA GLY A 28 -1.11 11.43 7.28
C GLY A 28 -0.87 10.84 5.88
N MET A 29 -1.54 11.37 4.85
CA MET A 29 -1.31 10.97 3.45
C MET A 29 0.12 11.24 2.98
N VAL A 30 0.72 12.35 3.42
CA VAL A 30 2.13 12.69 3.09
C VAL A 30 3.07 11.69 3.74
N LEU A 31 2.85 11.38 5.02
CA LEU A 31 3.61 10.36 5.74
C LEU A 31 3.52 8.99 5.06
N LEU A 32 2.30 8.56 4.69
CA LEU A 32 2.08 7.32 3.95
C LEU A 32 2.82 7.30 2.61
N SER A 33 2.80 8.43 1.90
CA SER A 33 3.46 8.58 0.59
C SER A 33 4.99 8.46 0.72
N ILE A 34 5.59 9.11 1.71
CA ILE A 34 7.03 9.02 1.99
C ILE A 34 7.41 7.58 2.38
N ALA A 35 6.64 6.95 3.27
CA ALA A 35 6.87 5.56 3.66
C ALA A 35 6.79 4.63 2.42
N THR A 36 5.80 4.83 1.56
CA THR A 36 5.65 4.05 0.32
C THR A 36 6.83 4.27 -0.63
N ALA A 37 7.27 5.52 -0.84
CA ALA A 37 8.42 5.83 -1.68
C ALA A 37 9.71 5.16 -1.16
N LEU A 38 9.97 5.22 0.15
CA LEU A 38 11.12 4.56 0.78
C LEU A 38 11.05 3.04 0.66
N LEU A 39 9.85 2.47 0.81
CA LEU A 39 9.65 1.03 0.62
C LEU A 39 9.97 0.63 -0.83
N VAL A 40 9.41 1.33 -1.82
CA VAL A 40 9.64 1.06 -3.25
C VAL A 40 11.12 1.21 -3.61
N ALA A 41 11.78 2.27 -3.15
CA ALA A 41 13.22 2.47 -3.37
C ALA A 41 14.04 1.31 -2.79
N ASN A 42 13.71 0.85 -1.58
CA ASN A 42 14.36 -0.31 -0.98
C ASN A 42 14.05 -1.63 -1.72
N LEU A 43 12.87 -1.75 -2.34
CA LEU A 43 12.50 -2.94 -3.13
C LEU A 43 13.22 -3.01 -4.48
N ALA A 44 13.59 -1.87 -5.06
CA ALA A 44 14.37 -1.81 -6.29
C ALA A 44 15.82 -2.30 -6.11
N HIS A 45 16.33 -2.32 -4.87
CA HIS A 45 17.70 -2.75 -4.60
C HIS A 45 17.84 -4.29 -4.67
N PRO A 46 18.80 -4.85 -5.45
CA PRO A 46 18.90 -6.29 -5.68
C PRO A 46 19.17 -7.13 -4.42
N ALA A 47 19.85 -6.55 -3.42
CA ALA A 47 20.13 -7.21 -2.14
C ALA A 47 18.97 -7.12 -1.10
N SER A 48 17.79 -6.65 -1.51
CA SER A 48 16.68 -6.40 -0.58
C SER A 48 16.02 -7.70 -0.11
N ARG A 49 16.23 -8.06 1.17
CA ARG A 49 15.58 -9.22 1.81
C ARG A 49 14.06 -9.08 1.85
N ILE A 50 13.56 -7.85 2.01
CA ILE A 50 12.11 -7.56 2.01
C ILE A 50 11.52 -7.80 0.62
N ALA A 51 12.26 -7.49 -0.45
CA ALA A 51 11.84 -7.83 -1.80
C ALA A 51 11.74 -9.35 -2.00
N GLN A 52 12.66 -10.15 -1.43
CA GLN A 52 12.55 -11.61 -1.49
C GLN A 52 11.27 -12.13 -0.81
N PHE A 53 10.90 -11.56 0.34
CA PHE A 53 9.67 -11.93 1.04
C PHE A 53 8.41 -11.52 0.25
N LEU A 54 8.34 -10.28 -0.23
CA LEU A 54 7.17 -9.77 -0.98
C LEU A 54 7.02 -10.38 -2.38
N ARG A 55 8.04 -11.07 -2.89
CA ARG A 55 7.97 -11.85 -4.15
C ARG A 55 7.15 -13.15 -4.03
N PHE A 56 6.57 -13.44 -2.87
CA PHE A 56 5.70 -14.59 -2.67
C PHE A 56 4.58 -14.62 -3.74
N ARG A 57 4.39 -15.81 -4.34
CA ARG A 57 3.53 -16.00 -5.53
C ARG A 57 2.13 -15.39 -5.43
N PRO A 58 1.36 -15.54 -4.34
CA PRO A 58 0.03 -14.94 -4.25
C PRO A 58 0.08 -13.41 -4.15
N LEU A 59 1.02 -12.84 -3.39
CA LEU A 59 1.19 -11.37 -3.31
C LEU A 59 1.52 -10.78 -4.68
N ARG A 60 2.40 -11.45 -5.43
CA ARG A 60 2.72 -11.05 -6.82
C ARG A 60 1.49 -11.18 -7.73
N TRP A 61 0.71 -12.24 -7.60
CA TRP A 61 -0.50 -12.45 -8.40
C TRP A 61 -1.55 -11.34 -8.19
N ILE A 62 -1.75 -10.93 -6.93
CA ILE A 62 -2.63 -9.80 -6.57
C ILE A 62 -2.05 -8.51 -7.15
N GLY A 63 -0.75 -8.26 -6.95
CA GLY A 63 -0.09 -7.03 -7.40
C GLY A 63 -0.20 -6.80 -8.91
N ILE A 64 -0.01 -7.84 -9.74
CA ILE A 64 -0.12 -7.76 -11.20
C ILE A 64 -1.54 -7.40 -11.65
N ARG A 65 -2.57 -7.80 -10.88
CA ARG A 65 -3.99 -7.52 -11.17
C ARG A 65 -4.54 -6.32 -10.41
N SER A 66 -3.72 -5.67 -9.58
CA SER A 66 -4.15 -4.60 -8.68
C SER A 66 -4.90 -3.48 -9.40
N TYR A 67 -4.41 -3.07 -10.58
CA TYR A 67 -5.07 -2.04 -11.38
C TYR A 67 -6.44 -2.47 -11.91
N GLY A 68 -6.58 -3.73 -12.33
CA GLY A 68 -7.87 -4.28 -12.75
C GLY A 68 -8.86 -4.39 -11.60
N ILE A 69 -8.40 -4.87 -10.44
CA ILE A 69 -9.20 -4.94 -9.20
C ILE A 69 -9.64 -3.53 -8.78
N TYR A 70 -8.74 -2.55 -8.87
CA TYR A 70 -9.07 -1.16 -8.66
C TYR A 70 -10.14 -0.72 -9.66
N LEU A 71 -9.99 -0.86 -10.98
CA LEU A 71 -11.04 -0.41 -11.89
C LEU A 71 -12.42 -1.05 -11.64
N TRP A 72 -12.45 -2.32 -11.23
CA TRP A 72 -13.71 -3.01 -10.88
C TRP A 72 -14.42 -2.46 -9.65
N HIS A 73 -13.74 -1.73 -8.75
CA HIS A 73 -14.39 -1.14 -7.58
C HIS A 73 -15.42 -0.09 -7.97
N TYR A 74 -15.16 0.69 -9.03
CA TYR A 74 -15.96 1.86 -9.37
C TYR A 74 -17.38 1.51 -9.86
N PRO A 75 -17.58 0.57 -10.81
CA PRO A 75 -18.91 0.13 -11.22
C PRO A 75 -19.75 -0.39 -10.05
N ILE A 76 -19.14 -1.17 -9.15
CA ILE A 76 -19.83 -1.73 -7.98
C ILE A 76 -20.37 -0.59 -7.11
N LEU A 77 -19.54 0.40 -6.79
CA LEU A 77 -19.98 1.58 -6.04
C LEU A 77 -21.14 2.26 -6.75
N THR A 78 -20.99 2.63 -8.04
CA THR A 78 -22.02 3.36 -8.78
C THR A 78 -23.36 2.63 -8.92
N LEU A 79 -23.36 1.30 -8.95
CA LEU A 79 -24.58 0.49 -9.13
C LEU A 79 -25.25 0.08 -7.82
N THR A 80 -24.51 0.09 -6.70
CA THR A 80 -25.00 -0.39 -5.39
C THR A 80 -25.29 0.73 -4.41
N THR A 81 -24.78 1.95 -4.64
CA THR A 81 -25.20 3.13 -3.89
C THR A 81 -26.50 3.67 -4.47
N PRO A 82 -27.58 3.77 -3.68
CA PRO A 82 -28.86 4.36 -4.11
C PRO A 82 -28.74 5.86 -4.41
#